data_AF-A0A968VYF0-F1
#
_entry.id   AF-A0A968VYF0-F1
#
_cell.length_a   1.000
_cell.length_b   1.000
_cell.length_c   1.000
_cell.angle_alpha   90.00
_cell.angle_beta   90.00
_cell.angle_gamma   90.00
#
_symmetry.space_group_name_H-M   'P 1'
#
loop_
_entity.id
_entity.type
_entity.pdbx_description
1 polymer ?
#
loop_
_entity_poly.entity_id
_entity_poly.type
_entity_poly.pdbx_seq_one_letter_code
_entity_poly.pdbx_strand_id
1 'polypeptide(L)'
;LNCCNVVRHSQAFYEVPKSQFHTFEARNSIIHFFKLYNIGKKIIKQQKIDYLVTFNPYPWGIVAWLLAKRYSIPVSVGLIGKDYEVGLQTCKFRWFSRHLIKTSDFVTITGSTMLPLLEK
;
A
#
# COMPACT_ATOMS: atom_id res chain seq x y z
N LEU A 1 19.24 11.43 7.40
CA LEU A 1 17.76 11.56 7.36
C LEU A 1 17.28 10.80 6.14
N ASN A 2 16.59 9.67 6.34
CA ASN A 2 16.23 8.76 5.25
C ASN A 2 15.13 9.38 4.37
N CYS A 3 15.28 9.27 3.04
CA CYS A 3 14.35 9.81 2.06
C CYS A 3 13.11 8.91 1.91
N CYS A 4 11.92 9.51 1.89
CA CYS A 4 10.66 8.78 1.68
C CYS A 4 10.39 8.60 0.18
N ASN A 5 10.36 7.35 -0.29
CA ASN A 5 10.04 7.06 -1.69
C ASN A 5 8.54 6.88 -1.87
N VAL A 6 7.93 7.74 -2.67
CA VAL A 6 6.47 7.76 -2.88
C VAL A 6 6.15 7.36 -4.30
N VAL A 7 5.48 6.22 -4.48
CA VAL A 7 5.02 5.74 -5.79
C VAL A 7 3.55 6.12 -5.97
N ARG A 8 3.23 6.97 -6.96
CA ARG A 8 1.87 7.49 -7.17
C ARG A 8 1.59 7.84 -8.63
N HIS A 9 0.35 8.21 -8.96
CA HIS A 9 -0.03 8.53 -10.34
C HIS A 9 0.38 9.93 -10.80
N SER A 10 0.09 10.93 -9.99
CA SER A 10 0.37 12.34 -10.27
C SER A 10 1.41 12.86 -9.29
N GLN A 11 2.04 14.01 -9.56
CA GLN A 11 2.82 14.68 -8.51
C GLN A 11 1.91 15.19 -7.38
N ALA A 12 2.51 15.41 -6.22
CA ALA A 12 1.84 16.15 -5.15
C ALA A 12 1.66 17.62 -5.58
N PHE A 13 0.58 18.26 -5.13
CA PHE A 13 0.34 19.68 -5.40
C PHE A 13 1.34 20.61 -4.70
N TYR A 14 1.99 20.11 -3.65
CA TYR A 14 2.97 20.82 -2.85
C TYR A 14 4.20 19.93 -2.66
N GLU A 15 5.35 20.56 -2.45
CA GLU A 15 6.56 19.85 -2.12
C GLU A 15 6.43 19.20 -0.74
N VAL A 16 6.80 17.92 -0.67
CA VAL A 16 6.91 17.20 0.59
C VAL A 16 8.40 17.06 0.90
N PRO A 17 8.89 17.71 1.97
CA PRO A 17 10.31 17.65 2.32
C PRO A 17 10.80 16.21 2.46
N LYS A 18 12.02 15.93 1.96
CA LYS A 18 12.68 14.61 2.05
C LYS A 18 11.87 13.48 1.40
N SER A 19 11.17 13.78 0.31
CA SER A 19 10.46 12.77 -0.48
C SER A 19 10.98 12.70 -1.91
N GLN A 20 10.98 11.50 -2.46
CA GLN A 20 11.26 11.25 -3.87
C GLN A 20 10.02 10.63 -4.50
N PHE A 21 9.39 11.38 -5.43
CA PHE A 21 8.20 10.93 -6.12
C PHE A 21 8.57 10.11 -7.36
N HIS A 22 7.97 8.93 -7.46
CA HIS A 22 8.05 8.04 -8.61
C HIS A 22 6.66 7.97 -9.24
N THR A 23 6.42 8.83 -10.23
CA THR A 23 5.11 8.93 -10.88
C THR A 23 4.97 7.97 -12.05
N PHE A 24 3.77 7.44 -12.26
CA PHE A 24 3.50 6.59 -13.40
C PHE A 24 2.05 6.68 -13.88
N GLU A 25 1.88 6.54 -15.19
CA GLU A 25 0.57 6.48 -15.82
C GLU A 25 0.21 5.03 -16.16
N ALA A 26 -1.06 4.67 -15.99
CA ALA A 26 -1.57 3.37 -16.39
C ALA A 26 -2.96 3.53 -17.01
N ARG A 27 -3.16 2.87 -18.16
CA ARG A 27 -4.42 2.95 -18.93
C ARG A 27 -5.50 1.98 -18.43
N ASN A 28 -5.10 0.95 -17.66
CA ASN A 28 -6.02 -0.01 -17.06
C ASN A 28 -5.47 -0.58 -15.74
N SER A 29 -6.33 -1.24 -14.98
CA SER A 29 -6.04 -1.75 -13.63
C SER A 29 -4.96 -2.83 -13.58
N ILE A 30 -4.84 -3.66 -14.62
CA ILE A 30 -3.84 -4.73 -14.68
C ILE A 30 -2.45 -4.14 -14.91
N ILE A 31 -2.32 -3.27 -15.93
CA ILE A 31 -1.07 -2.56 -16.20
C ILE A 31 -0.68 -1.70 -15.00
N HIS A 32 -1.66 -1.11 -14.33
CA HIS A 32 -1.46 -0.35 -13.10
C HIS A 32 -0.75 -1.18 -12.03
N PHE A 33 -1.28 -2.38 -11.75
CA PHE A 33 -0.71 -3.30 -10.77
C PHE A 33 0.75 -3.67 -11.11
N PHE A 34 1.02 -4.08 -12.35
CA PHE A 34 2.36 -4.47 -12.77
C PHE A 34 3.36 -3.32 -12.75
N LYS A 35 2.95 -2.13 -13.18
CA LYS A 35 3.81 -0.93 -13.11
C LYS A 35 4.14 -0.57 -11.67
N LEU A 36 3.14 -0.56 -10.79
CA LEU A 36 3.34 -0.27 -9.36
C LEU A 36 4.33 -1.27 -8.74
N TYR A 37 4.15 -2.56 -9.01
CA TYR A 37 5.05 -3.61 -8.51
C TYR A 37 6.47 -3.48 -9.07
N ASN A 38 6.62 -3.23 -10.37
CA ASN A 38 7.94 -3.10 -11.00
C ASN A 38 8.71 -1.87 -10.53
N ILE A 39 8.02 -0.74 -10.33
CA ILE A 39 8.62 0.47 -9.78
C ILE A 39 9.05 0.23 -8.33
N GLY A 40 8.16 -0.31 -7.48
CA GLY A 40 8.50 -0.63 -6.09
C GLY A 40 9.69 -1.60 -6.00
N LYS A 41 9.70 -2.66 -6.82
CA LYS A 41 10.82 -3.59 -6.96
C LYS A 41 12.13 -2.88 -7.34
N LYS A 42 12.08 -1.94 -8.28
CA LYS A 42 13.27 -1.19 -8.71
C LYS A 42 13.80 -0.34 -7.56
N ILE A 43 12.93 0.39 -6.86
CA ILE A 43 13.29 1.23 -5.72
C ILE A 43 13.93 0.39 -4.60
N ILE A 44 13.28 -0.71 -4.19
CA ILE A 44 13.78 -1.62 -3.15
C ILE A 44 15.16 -2.20 -3.48
N LYS A 45 15.44 -2.46 -4.76
CA LYS A 45 16.75 -2.97 -5.18
C LYS A 45 17.84 -1.90 -5.26
N GLN A 46 17.46 -0.66 -5.54
CA GLN A 46 18.39 0.45 -5.73
C GLN A 46 18.66 1.21 -4.44
N GLN A 47 17.78 1.11 -3.46
CA GLN A 47 17.82 1.87 -2.22
C GLN A 47 17.57 0.95 -1.03
N LYS A 48 18.17 1.25 0.11
CA LYS A 48 17.87 0.55 1.36
C LYS A 48 16.50 1.03 1.87
N ILE A 49 15.49 0.18 1.72
CA ILE A 49 14.12 0.45 2.20
C ILE A 49 13.91 -0.33 3.50
N ASP A 50 13.78 0.39 4.61
CA ASP A 50 13.61 -0.20 5.93
C ASP A 50 12.14 -0.56 6.24
N TYR A 51 11.19 0.07 5.54
CA TYR A 51 9.76 -0.04 5.83
C TYR A 51 8.90 0.30 4.62
N LEU A 52 7.77 -0.38 4.46
CA LEU A 52 6.75 -0.08 3.45
C LEU A 52 5.48 0.45 4.10
N VAL A 53 4.92 1.51 3.54
CA VAL A 53 3.64 2.09 3.98
C VAL A 53 2.70 2.11 2.78
N THR A 54 1.46 1.66 2.99
CA THR A 54 0.42 1.68 1.96
C THR A 54 -0.92 2.05 2.55
N PHE A 55 -1.79 2.63 1.72
CA PHE A 55 -3.17 2.93 2.08
C PHE A 55 -4.09 2.13 1.16
N ASN A 56 -5.18 1.64 1.74
CA ASN A 56 -6.23 0.86 1.11
C ASN A 56 -5.75 -0.56 0.72
N PRO A 57 -6.55 -1.62 0.96
CA PRO A 57 -6.13 -3.00 0.68
C PRO A 57 -5.85 -3.27 -0.81
N TYR A 58 -6.58 -2.61 -1.71
CA TYR A 58 -6.48 -2.82 -3.15
C TYR A 58 -6.50 -1.49 -3.91
N PRO A 59 -5.69 -1.34 -4.98
CA PRO A 59 -4.59 -2.22 -5.43
C PRO A 59 -3.26 -2.00 -4.69
N TRP A 60 -3.06 -0.84 -4.04
CA TRP A 60 -1.78 -0.48 -3.42
C TRP A 60 -1.39 -1.40 -2.27
N GLY A 61 -2.35 -1.77 -1.41
CA GLY A 61 -2.14 -2.73 -0.33
C GLY A 61 -1.52 -4.02 -0.85
N ILE A 62 -2.16 -4.67 -1.81
CA ILE A 62 -1.68 -5.93 -2.40
C ILE A 62 -0.24 -5.81 -2.89
N VAL A 63 0.08 -4.77 -3.65
CA VAL A 63 1.41 -4.61 -4.21
C VAL A 63 2.46 -4.40 -3.12
N ALA A 64 2.18 -3.53 -2.14
CA ALA A 64 3.10 -3.29 -1.04
C ALA A 64 3.31 -4.56 -0.20
N TRP A 65 2.25 -5.32 0.08
CA TRP A 65 2.33 -6.58 0.80
C TRP A 65 3.14 -7.65 0.04
N LEU A 66 2.94 -7.78 -1.27
CA LEU A 66 3.72 -8.71 -2.10
C LEU A 66 5.21 -8.35 -2.09
N LEU A 67 5.54 -7.06 -2.20
CA LEU A 67 6.92 -6.59 -2.10
C LEU A 67 7.48 -6.86 -0.70
N ALA A 68 6.72 -6.55 0.35
CA ALA A 68 7.09 -6.78 1.74
C ALA A 68 7.47 -8.25 1.99
N LYS A 69 6.61 -9.19 1.59
CA LYS A 69 6.88 -10.63 1.75
C LYS A 69 8.02 -11.11 0.87
N ARG A 70 8.17 -10.58 -0.35
CA ARG A 70 9.25 -10.99 -1.25
C ARG A 70 10.64 -10.55 -0.77
N TYR A 71 10.73 -9.37 -0.16
CA TYR A 71 12.00 -8.76 0.27
C TYR A 71 12.20 -8.76 1.78
N SER A 72 11.30 -9.40 2.55
CA SER A 72 11.33 -9.43 4.01
C SER A 72 11.40 -8.03 4.64
N ILE A 73 10.64 -7.08 4.09
CA ILE A 73 10.55 -5.70 4.57
C ILE A 73 9.24 -5.56 5.35
N PRO A 74 9.24 -5.00 6.57
CA PRO A 74 8.00 -4.79 7.31
C PRO A 74 7.04 -3.83 6.57
N VAL A 75 5.73 -4.07 6.70
CA VAL A 75 4.68 -3.30 6.01
C VAL A 75 3.59 -2.82 6.96
N SER A 76 3.25 -1.53 6.86
CA SER A 76 2.02 -0.97 7.41
C SER A 76 0.95 -0.84 6.34
N VAL A 77 -0.26 -1.27 6.68
CA VAL A 77 -1.46 -1.05 5.87
C VAL A 77 -2.38 -0.09 6.60
N GLY A 78 -2.59 1.08 6.01
CA GLY A 78 -3.57 2.06 6.44
C GLY A 78 -4.94 1.82 5.83
N LEU A 79 -5.97 1.81 6.66
CA LEU A 79 -7.37 1.75 6.24
C LEU A 79 -8.04 3.09 6.56
N ILE A 80 -8.72 3.69 5.58
CA ILE A 80 -9.35 5.00 5.74
C ILE A 80 -10.86 4.89 5.48
N GLY A 81 -11.66 5.40 6.41
CA GLY A 81 -13.12 5.50 6.24
C GLY A 81 -13.80 4.15 5.94
N LYS A 82 -14.32 4.00 4.71
CA LYS A 82 -15.05 2.81 4.25
C LYS A 82 -14.17 1.79 3.50
N ASP A 83 -12.85 1.97 3.44
CA ASP A 83 -11.96 1.03 2.75
C ASP A 83 -12.09 -0.40 3.29
N TYR A 84 -12.35 -0.52 4.60
CA TYR A 84 -12.65 -1.80 5.22
C TYR A 84 -13.94 -2.41 4.65
N GLU A 85 -15.05 -1.66 4.60
CA GLU A 85 -16.34 -2.17 4.08
C GLU A 85 -16.25 -2.51 2.58
N VAL A 86 -15.69 -1.61 1.77
CA VAL A 86 -15.62 -1.80 0.31
C VAL A 86 -14.62 -2.90 -0.05
N GLY A 87 -13.45 -2.92 0.59
CA GLY A 87 -12.41 -3.92 0.33
C GLY A 87 -12.71 -5.31 0.87
N LEU A 88 -13.48 -5.42 1.96
CA LEU A 88 -13.72 -6.67 2.69
C LEU A 88 -15.17 -7.14 2.72
N GLN A 89 -16.16 -6.37 2.26
CA GLN A 89 -17.55 -6.83 2.18
C GLN A 89 -18.04 -6.97 0.74
N THR A 90 -17.66 -6.08 -0.17
CA THR A 90 -18.23 -6.04 -1.54
C THR A 90 -17.29 -6.48 -2.65
N CYS A 91 -15.99 -6.60 -2.39
CA CYS A 91 -15.00 -6.91 -3.42
C CYS A 91 -14.74 -8.43 -3.59
N LYS A 92 -14.51 -8.87 -4.84
CA LYS A 92 -14.11 -10.25 -5.20
C LYS A 92 -12.82 -10.71 -4.51
N PHE A 93 -12.03 -9.78 -3.98
CA PHE A 93 -10.77 -10.03 -3.31
C PHE A 93 -10.85 -10.00 -1.77
N ARG A 94 -12.06 -10.03 -1.19
CA ARG A 94 -12.30 -10.01 0.25
C ARG A 94 -11.36 -10.90 1.06
N TRP A 95 -11.20 -12.16 0.66
CA TRP A 95 -10.35 -13.11 1.38
C TRP A 95 -8.88 -12.67 1.36
N PHE A 96 -8.42 -12.19 0.21
CA PHE A 96 -7.05 -11.68 0.07
C PHE A 96 -6.83 -10.41 0.87
N SER A 97 -7.77 -9.46 0.81
CA SER A 97 -7.72 -8.23 1.60
C SER A 97 -7.66 -8.55 3.11
N ARG A 98 -8.44 -9.55 3.58
CA ARG A 98 -8.38 -10.03 4.98
C ARG A 98 -7.03 -10.64 5.31
N HIS A 99 -6.54 -11.53 4.45
CA HIS A 99 -5.26 -12.20 4.64
C HIS A 99 -4.12 -11.18 4.72
N LEU A 100 -4.11 -10.20 3.82
CA LEU A 100 -3.15 -9.11 3.78
C LEU A 100 -3.17 -8.31 5.08
N ILE A 101 -4.34 -7.89 5.57
CA ILE A 101 -4.46 -7.14 6.83
C ILE A 101 -3.93 -7.98 7.99
N LYS A 102 -4.33 -9.25 8.08
CA LYS A 102 -3.89 -10.17 9.17
C LYS A 102 -2.39 -10.47 9.16
N THR A 103 -1.73 -10.34 8.01
CA THR A 103 -0.31 -10.68 7.85
C THR A 103 0.57 -9.45 7.64
N SER A 104 0.01 -8.25 7.76
CA SER A 104 0.76 -7.00 7.79
C SER A 104 1.35 -6.81 9.18
N ASP A 105 2.54 -6.23 9.26
CA ASP A 105 3.25 -6.02 10.53
C ASP A 105 2.53 -4.97 11.38
N PHE A 106 1.94 -3.97 10.74
CA PHE A 106 1.12 -2.95 11.37
C PHE A 106 -0.13 -2.67 10.55
N VAL A 107 -1.23 -2.42 11.24
CA VAL A 107 -2.48 -1.95 10.63
C VAL A 107 -2.84 -0.64 11.29
N THR A 108 -2.97 0.40 10.49
CA THR A 108 -3.45 1.70 10.96
C THR A 108 -4.85 1.93 10.46
N ILE A 109 -5.69 2.53 11.29
CA ILE A 109 -7.08 2.84 10.95
C ILE A 109 -7.32 4.32 11.16
N THR A 110 -8.04 4.92 10.23
CA THR A 110 -8.49 6.30 10.35
C THR A 110 -10.02 6.31 10.43
N GLY A 111 -10.54 6.36 11.65
CA GLY A 111 -11.97 6.33 11.97
C GLY A 111 -12.35 5.20 12.92
N SER A 112 -13.19 5.51 13.92
CA SER A 112 -13.60 4.57 14.98
C SER A 112 -14.47 3.40 14.47
N THR A 113 -15.16 3.57 13.35
CA THR A 113 -16.05 2.55 12.77
C THR A 113 -15.32 1.26 12.36
N MET A 114 -14.00 1.30 12.17
CA MET A 114 -13.20 0.14 11.75
C MET A 114 -12.61 -0.67 12.90
N LEU A 115 -12.60 -0.16 14.13
CA LEU A 115 -12.04 -0.85 15.31
C LEU A 115 -12.65 -2.24 15.54
N PRO A 116 -13.99 -2.39 15.61
CA PRO A 116 -14.61 -3.69 15.90
C PRO A 116 -14.37 -4.75 14.83
N LEU A 117 -13.85 -4.34 13.67
CA LEU A 117 -13.64 -5.19 12.52
C LEU A 117 -12.20 -5.73 12.44
N LEU A 118 -11.28 -5.19 13.26
CA LEU A 118 -9.92 -5.75 13.45
C LEU A 118 -9.87 -6.77 14.60
N GLU A 119 -10.84 -6.71 15.52
CA GLU A 119 -10.92 -7.58 16.71
C GLU A 119 -11.60 -8.94 16.43
N LYS A 120 -12.06 -9.20 15.19
CA LYS A 120 -12.71 -10.45 14.74
C LYS A 120 -11.83 -11.26 13.79
#